data_AF-A0A485BGU6-F1
#
_entry.id   AF-A0A485BGU6-F1
#
_cell.length_a   1.000
_cell.length_b   1.000
_cell.length_c   1.000
_cell.angle_alpha   90.00
_cell.angle_beta   90.00
_cell.angle_gamma   90.00
#
_symmetry.space_group_name_H-M   'P 1'
#
loop_
_entity.id
_entity.type
_entity.pdbx_description
1 polymer ?
#
loop_
_entity_poly.entity_id
_entity_poly.type
_entity_poly.pdbx_seq_one_letter_code
_entity_poly.pdbx_strand_id
1 'polypeptide(L)'
;MDLNPNGRTYRYNDEVHQYQAVSGDFYKLTFAPTFKVGDVFDIKARPEIRFFVTWMNWDKALDRYAINDDFGSKGFTAGGNWNFGVQTEIWF
;
A
#
# COMPACT_ATOMS: atom_id res chain seq x y z
N MET A 1 -10.05 7.00 6.26
CA MET A 1 -8.84 7.18 7.09
C MET A 1 -8.60 8.65 7.35
N ASP A 2 -8.43 9.03 8.61
CA ASP A 2 -8.15 10.42 8.99
C ASP A 2 -6.69 10.58 9.41
N LEU A 3 -5.95 11.37 8.65
CA LEU A 3 -4.55 11.68 8.89
C LEU A 3 -4.45 13.08 9.50
N ASN A 4 -4.33 13.15 10.82
CA ASN A 4 -4.01 14.38 11.53
C ASN A 4 -2.52 14.39 11.92
N PRO A 5 -1.70 15.25 11.30
CA PRO A 5 -0.28 15.30 11.58
C PRO A 5 0.09 16.01 12.89
N ASN A 6 -0.85 16.65 13.59
CA ASN A 6 -0.60 17.36 14.86
C ASN A 6 0.59 18.34 14.80
N GLY A 7 0.72 19.09 13.69
CA GLY A 7 1.79 20.08 13.50
C GLY A 7 3.18 19.48 13.21
N ARG A 8 3.30 18.17 12.98
CA ARG A 8 4.56 17.55 12.55
C ARG A 8 5.06 18.17 11.24
N THR A 9 6.37 18.22 11.11
CA THR A 9 7.08 18.68 9.91
C THR A 9 7.99 17.57 9.36
N TYR A 10 8.38 17.71 8.11
CA TYR A 10 9.35 16.85 7.44
C TYR A 10 10.33 17.68 6.63
N ARG A 11 11.51 17.13 6.36
CA ARG A 11 12.50 17.75 5.48
C ARG A 11 12.44 17.13 4.10
N TYR A 12 12.49 17.98 3.08
CA TYR A 12 12.56 17.57 1.69
C TYR A 12 13.39 18.62 0.92
N ASN A 13 14.41 18.18 0.17
CA ASN A 13 15.32 19.06 -0.57
C ASN A 13 15.82 20.27 0.24
N ASP A 14 16.35 20.03 1.44
CA ASP A 14 16.87 21.04 2.39
C ASP A 14 15.83 22.05 2.95
N GLU A 15 14.56 21.94 2.59
CA GLU A 15 13.46 22.74 3.13
C GLU A 15 12.67 21.97 4.20
N VAL A 16 12.08 22.71 5.15
CA VAL A 16 11.16 22.16 6.16
C VAL A 16 9.73 22.40 5.69
N HIS A 17 8.99 21.32 5.46
CA HIS A 17 7.58 21.35 5.09
C HIS A 17 6.70 20.83 6.24
N GLN A 18 5.44 21.23 6.23
CA GLN A 18 4.44 20.75 7.19
C GLN A 18 3.54 19.72 6.53
N TYR A 19 3.31 18.61 7.22
CA TYR A 19 2.31 17.62 6.80
C TYR A 19 0.90 18.26 6.77
N GLN A 20 0.09 17.86 5.80
CA GLN A 20 -1.28 18.36 5.66
C GLN A 20 -2.27 17.44 6.36
N ALA A 21 -3.26 18.02 7.05
CA ALA A 21 -4.37 17.22 7.57
C ALA A 21 -5.29 16.81 6.40
N VAL A 22 -5.49 15.50 6.23
CA VAL A 22 -6.32 14.95 5.16
C VAL A 22 -7.21 13.83 5.68
N SER A 23 -8.34 13.64 5.02
CA SER A 23 -9.31 12.58 5.32
C SER A 23 -9.73 11.93 4.00
N GLY A 24 -9.82 10.61 4.01
CA GLY A 24 -10.25 9.82 2.86
C GLY A 24 -9.99 8.34 3.03
N ASP A 25 -10.64 7.52 2.23
CA ASP A 25 -10.58 6.06 2.35
C ASP A 25 -9.54 5.43 1.42
N PHE A 26 -9.11 4.22 1.80
CA PHE A 26 -8.17 3.40 1.05
C PHE A 26 -8.73 1.98 0.92
N TYR A 27 -8.70 1.46 -0.30
CA TYR A 27 -9.22 0.16 -0.67
C TYR A 27 -8.13 -0.64 -1.38
N LYS A 28 -8.00 -1.91 -0.99
CA LYS A 28 -7.07 -2.85 -1.63
C LYS A 28 -7.76 -4.19 -1.82
N LEU A 29 -7.76 -4.66 -3.05
CA LEU A 29 -8.27 -5.96 -3.45
C LEU A 29 -7.13 -6.77 -4.07
N THR A 30 -6.85 -7.94 -3.53
CA THR A 30 -5.81 -8.83 -4.04
C THR A 30 -6.42 -10.18 -4.40
N PHE A 31 -6.17 -10.64 -5.62
CA PHE A 31 -6.41 -12.01 -6.03
C PHE A 31 -5.07 -12.71 -6.20
N ALA A 32 -4.87 -13.82 -5.48
CA ALA A 32 -3.58 -14.49 -5.40
C ALA A 32 -3.67 -16.03 -5.50
N PRO A 33 -3.56 -16.60 -6.72
CA PRO A 33 -3.35 -18.04 -6.89
C PRO A 33 -2.12 -18.49 -6.11
N THR A 34 -2.34 -19.39 -5.15
CA THR A 34 -1.32 -19.80 -4.17
C THR A 34 -1.12 -21.31 -4.21
N PHE A 35 0.15 -21.73 -4.25
CA PHE A 35 0.58 -23.12 -4.20
C PHE A 35 1.26 -23.39 -2.86
N LYS A 36 0.84 -24.46 -2.18
CA LYS A 36 1.38 -24.91 -0.89
C LYS A 36 1.76 -26.38 -0.99
N VAL A 37 2.78 -26.78 -0.24
CA VAL A 37 3.20 -28.21 -0.15
C VAL A 37 2.36 -28.97 0.88
N GLY A 38 1.83 -28.28 1.89
CA GLY A 38 0.95 -28.84 2.94
C GLY A 38 -0.54 -28.71 2.62
N ASP A 39 -1.38 -28.80 3.65
CA ASP A 39 -2.83 -28.60 3.52
C ASP A 39 -3.14 -27.20 2.96
N VAL A 40 -3.77 -27.16 1.79
CA VAL A 40 -4.14 -25.93 1.10
C VAL A 40 -5.21 -25.12 1.85
N PHE A 41 -6.01 -25.78 2.69
CA PHE A 41 -7.02 -25.13 3.51
C PHE A 41 -6.47 -24.64 4.85
N ASP A 42 -5.27 -25.09 5.25
CA ASP A 42 -4.56 -24.45 6.34
C ASP A 42 -3.95 -23.12 5.87
N ILE A 43 -4.59 -22.03 6.26
CA ILE A 43 -4.16 -20.67 5.93
C ILE A 43 -2.77 -20.38 6.50
N LYS A 44 -2.38 -21.03 7.61
CA LYS A 44 -1.08 -20.88 8.26
C LYS A 44 -0.01 -21.82 7.71
N ALA A 45 -0.35 -22.78 6.86
CA ALA A 45 0.64 -23.69 6.30
C ALA A 45 1.64 -22.94 5.41
N ARG A 46 2.92 -23.27 5.57
CA ARG A 46 4.06 -22.83 4.75
C ARG A 46 5.00 -24.01 4.53
N PRO A 47 5.83 -24.01 3.47
CA PRO A 47 6.10 -22.93 2.50
C PRO A 47 4.95 -22.69 1.50
N GLU A 48 4.83 -21.45 1.01
CA GLU A 48 3.90 -21.10 -0.07
C GLU A 48 4.56 -20.24 -1.15
N ILE A 49 4.09 -20.41 -2.39
CA ILE A 49 4.40 -19.53 -3.53
C ILE A 49 3.08 -18.97 -4.05
N ARG A 50 3.01 -17.65 -4.22
CA ARG A 50 1.83 -16.94 -4.72
C ARG A 50 2.16 -16.09 -5.94
N PHE A 51 1.31 -16.20 -6.95
CA PHE A 51 1.17 -15.17 -7.97
C PHE A 51 0.07 -14.23 -7.51
N PHE A 52 0.18 -12.94 -7.77
CA PHE A 52 -0.85 -12.01 -7.33
C PHE A 52 -1.10 -10.90 -8.34
N VAL A 53 -2.36 -10.46 -8.34
CA VAL A 53 -2.81 -9.19 -8.89
C VAL A 53 -3.47 -8.41 -7.77
N THR A 54 -3.11 -7.15 -7.63
CA THR A 54 -3.66 -6.23 -6.65
C THR A 54 -4.19 -5.00 -7.36
N TRP A 55 -5.43 -4.63 -7.03
CA TRP A 55 -5.99 -3.32 -7.33
C TRP A 55 -6.05 -2.49 -6.06
N MET A 56 -5.57 -1.26 -6.13
CA MET A 56 -5.61 -0.29 -5.02
C MET A 56 -6.29 0.98 -5.50
N ASN A 57 -7.19 1.51 -4.69
CA ASN A 57 -7.79 2.81 -4.95
C ASN A 57 -8.00 3.55 -3.64
N TRP A 58 -7.97 4.87 -3.71
CA TRP A 58 -8.05 5.71 -2.54
C TRP A 58 -8.54 7.10 -2.91
N ASP A 59 -8.97 7.84 -1.91
CA ASP A 59 -9.44 9.20 -2.11
C ASP A 59 -8.27 10.13 -2.44
N LYS A 60 -8.44 10.94 -3.49
CA LYS A 60 -7.44 11.92 -3.96
C LYS A 60 -7.00 12.92 -2.89
N ALA A 61 -7.77 13.09 -1.82
CA ALA A 61 -7.36 13.92 -0.68
C ALA A 61 -6.08 13.40 -0.02
N LEU A 62 -5.86 12.07 -0.02
CA LEU A 62 -4.70 11.43 0.59
C LEU A 62 -3.39 11.74 -0.15
N ASP A 63 -3.45 12.03 -1.46
CA ASP A 63 -2.28 12.44 -2.28
C ASP A 63 -1.62 13.75 -1.81
N ARG A 64 -2.27 14.50 -0.92
CA ARG A 64 -1.78 15.80 -0.42
C ARG A 64 -1.16 15.74 0.96
N TYR A 65 -1.11 14.57 1.60
CA TYR A 65 -0.60 14.45 2.97
C TYR A 65 0.84 14.96 3.11
N ALA A 66 1.71 14.56 2.19
CA ALA A 66 3.07 15.08 2.04
C ALA A 66 3.54 15.05 0.58
N ILE A 67 4.44 15.98 0.22
CA ILE A 67 5.01 16.09 -1.14
C ILE A 67 5.94 14.90 -1.46
N ASN A 68 6.55 14.32 -0.44
CA ASN A 68 7.46 13.18 -0.54
C ASN A 68 6.77 11.84 -0.19
N ASP A 69 5.44 11.81 -0.16
CA ASP A 69 4.68 10.58 0.06
C ASP A 69 4.60 9.75 -1.23
N ASP A 70 4.34 8.46 -1.09
CA ASP A 70 4.11 7.56 -2.22
C ASP A 70 2.76 7.90 -2.87
N PHE A 71 1.71 8.18 -2.08
CA PHE A 71 0.41 8.61 -2.59
C PHE A 71 0.53 9.98 -3.24
N GLY A 72 0.18 10.07 -4.52
CA GLY A 72 0.32 11.30 -5.29
C GLY A 72 1.66 11.41 -6.02
N SER A 73 2.57 10.44 -5.84
CA SER A 73 3.83 10.40 -6.56
C SER A 73 3.62 10.12 -8.06
N LYS A 74 4.63 10.44 -8.87
CA LYS A 74 4.54 10.32 -10.34
C LYS A 74 4.27 8.87 -10.74
N GLY A 75 3.09 8.62 -11.30
CA GLY A 75 2.67 7.28 -11.74
C GLY A 75 2.00 6.43 -10.64
N PHE A 76 1.78 6.99 -9.45
CA PHE A 76 1.07 6.34 -8.34
C PHE A 76 0.14 7.34 -7.64
N THR A 77 -0.94 7.68 -8.34
CA THR A 77 -1.93 8.69 -7.91
C THR A 77 -3.30 8.05 -7.73
N ALA A 78 -4.18 8.67 -6.93
CA ALA A 78 -5.56 8.20 -6.76
C ALA A 78 -6.28 7.97 -8.10
N GLY A 79 -7.21 6.99 -8.14
CA GLY A 79 -8.00 6.66 -9.34
C GLY A 79 -7.90 5.20 -9.80
N GLY A 80 -7.23 4.33 -9.04
CA GLY A 80 -7.12 2.90 -9.33
C GLY A 80 -5.75 2.53 -9.91
N ASN A 81 -4.93 1.87 -9.10
CA ASN A 81 -3.60 1.39 -9.46
C ASN A 81 -3.56 -0.13 -9.42
N TRP A 82 -2.91 -0.73 -10.42
CA TRP A 82 -2.73 -2.17 -10.52
C TRP A 82 -1.28 -2.57 -10.24
N ASN A 83 -1.10 -3.65 -9.49
CA ASN A 83 0.20 -4.23 -9.20
C ASN A 83 0.15 -5.76 -9.38
N PHE A 84 1.21 -6.33 -9.94
CA PHE A 84 1.29 -7.75 -10.25
C PHE A 84 2.65 -8.29 -9.79
N GLY A 85 2.69 -9.56 -9.37
CA GLY A 85 3.97 -10.16 -9.01
C GLY A 85 3.88 -11.62 -8.63
N VAL A 86 5.06 -12.14 -8.26
CA VAL A 86 5.25 -13.46 -7.66
C VAL A 86 5.99 -13.28 -6.34
N GLN A 87 5.62 -14.05 -5.33
CA GLN A 87 6.23 -14.00 -4.01
C GLN A 87 6.26 -15.40 -3.37
N THR A 88 7.29 -15.65 -2.56
CA THR A 88 7.41 -16.83 -1.70
C THR A 88 7.40 -16.40 -0.24
N GLU A 89 6.76 -17.17 0.63
CA GLU A 89 6.74 -16.96 2.09
C GLU A 89 7.01 -18.29 2.82
N ILE A 90 7.90 -18.27 3.82
CA ILE A 90 8.36 -19.46 4.56
C ILE A 90 8.64 -19.13 6.04
N TRP A 91 8.44 -20.13 6.92
CA TRP A 91 8.91 -20.15 8.31
C TRP A 91 9.04 -21.61 8.78
N PHE A 92 9.79 -21.85 9.87
CA PHE A 92 10.11 -23.18 10.42
C PHE A 92 9.89 -23.25 11.93
#